data_AF-A0A9D5GQH7-F1
#
_entry.id   AF-A0A9D5GQH7-F1
#
_cell.length_a   1.000
_cell.length_b   1.000
_cell.length_c   1.000
_cell.angle_alpha   90.00
_cell.angle_beta   90.00
_cell.angle_gamma   90.00
#
_symmetry.space_group_name_H-M   'P 1'
#
loop_
_entity.id
_entity.type
_entity.pdbx_description
1 polymer ?
#
loop_
_entity_poly.entity_id
_entity_poly.type
_entity_poly.pdbx_seq_one_letter_code
_entity_poly.pdbx_strand_id
1 'polypeptide(L)'
;MPAAFAALLIVCAGCAKHQSDQGVKDLLAIATPGLVASSTGRVGYVDLDRVIAAHPLRGQLDALQNQITTLNAEAVTGPKTVNADQRAAQAALQRDLQNAEQAFSDELAAKRGYYEQEEAKAIAAMQSAALGFSTPGPAGAMSGMQQQYGAQIKQIQAQGRQTLDQYRSDLFKQDTAHLKQLQQAIAAGVAAKVRAKEAALSADETAYQISLARNDQDQRLNLKTKLENLGLTPQERSQYSAQLQDIDTREQFLINGLKARDSAQLKAYQKQLNADASSRFNAERLATEKETNQKLAARQKDVETQLGSQVTSIGGKFQQQLSEANKTLTTDPRVRNQVQGIHSQMQSKYVAEADRALAAYRQTRQDLVAKYSAVAHMQFQDNQALGAQIDRLSAQRRDLYGKIVRQADVQIQAVARQDGVSVVFASIAGAGSAVDLTAQVVKRMSTLANAPSPAPSGG
;
A
#
# COMPACT_ATOMS: atom_id res chain seq x y z
N MET A 1 2.28 -14.56 34.15
CA MET A 1 3.15 -15.67 33.69
C MET A 1 3.84 -15.22 32.42
N PRO A 2 5.16 -14.99 32.41
CA PRO A 2 5.85 -14.50 31.23
C PRO A 2 6.32 -15.68 30.38
N ALA A 3 5.82 -15.77 29.15
CA ALA A 3 6.32 -16.71 28.16
C ALA A 3 7.36 -15.99 27.29
N ALA A 4 8.61 -16.39 27.47
CA ALA A 4 9.75 -16.02 26.65
C ALA A 4 9.53 -16.49 25.20
N PHE A 5 9.60 -15.57 24.23
CA PHE A 5 9.71 -15.92 22.82
C PHE A 5 11.18 -15.81 22.40
N ALA A 6 11.77 -16.98 22.19
CA ALA A 6 13.13 -17.18 21.74
C ALA A 6 13.31 -16.68 20.30
N ALA A 7 14.40 -15.95 20.08
CA ALA A 7 14.90 -15.56 18.78
C ALA A 7 15.45 -16.79 18.04
N LEU A 8 14.91 -17.07 16.85
CA LEU A 8 15.46 -18.07 15.93
C LEU A 8 16.42 -17.37 14.95
N LEU A 9 17.71 -17.62 15.12
CA LEU A 9 18.81 -17.13 14.29
C LEU A 9 19.04 -18.15 13.17
N ILE A 10 18.63 -17.84 11.93
CA ILE A 10 18.93 -18.67 10.76
C ILE A 10 20.23 -18.16 10.13
N VAL A 11 21.30 -18.92 10.33
CA VAL A 11 22.58 -18.80 9.63
C VAL A 11 22.50 -19.69 8.39
N CYS A 12 22.40 -19.09 7.20
CA CYS A 12 22.66 -19.80 5.95
C CYS A 12 24.09 -19.49 5.49
N ALA A 13 24.99 -20.41 5.81
CA ALA A 13 26.29 -20.53 5.15
C ALA A 13 26.08 -21.16 3.77
N GLY A 14 26.62 -20.52 2.72
CA GLY A 14 26.57 -21.01 1.35
C GLY A 14 27.71 -20.41 0.55
N CYS A 15 28.91 -20.96 0.72
CA CYS A 15 30.06 -20.67 -0.13
C CYS A 15 29.88 -21.39 -1.47
N ALA A 16 29.58 -20.65 -2.54
CA ALA A 16 29.68 -21.16 -3.91
C ALA A 16 31.00 -20.66 -4.52
N LYS A 17 31.99 -21.55 -4.61
CA LYS A 17 33.15 -21.41 -5.49
C LYS A 17 32.67 -21.57 -6.93
N HIS A 18 32.75 -20.52 -7.74
CA HIS A 18 32.68 -20.65 -9.20
C HIS A 18 34.11 -20.57 -9.75
N GLN A 19 34.64 -21.73 -10.14
CA GLN A 19 35.71 -21.83 -11.12
C GLN A 19 35.07 -21.70 -12.51
N SER A 20 35.52 -20.75 -13.31
CA SER A 20 35.35 -20.80 -14.77
C SER A 20 36.65 -20.34 -15.43
N ASP A 21 37.61 -21.24 -15.46
CA ASP A 21 38.68 -21.26 -16.46
C ASP A 21 38.12 -21.95 -17.70
N GLN A 22 37.63 -21.20 -18.68
CA GLN A 22 37.59 -21.65 -20.07
C GLN A 22 37.84 -20.46 -21.00
N GLY A 23 38.84 -20.67 -21.86
CA GLY A 23 39.49 -19.67 -22.68
C GLY A 23 38.59 -18.94 -23.67
N VAL A 24 38.87 -17.65 -23.82
CA VAL A 24 38.70 -16.93 -25.07
C VAL A 24 40.10 -16.57 -25.55
N LYS A 25 40.83 -17.59 -26.02
CA LYS A 25 41.95 -17.42 -26.94
C LYS A 25 41.37 -17.67 -28.33
N ASP A 26 41.66 -16.76 -29.28
CA ASP A 26 41.40 -16.87 -30.73
C ASP A 26 40.19 -16.16 -31.37
N LEU A 27 39.78 -14.96 -30.91
CA LEU A 27 38.76 -14.19 -31.67
C LEU A 27 39.12 -12.74 -32.06
N LEU A 28 40.38 -12.30 -31.93
CA LEU A 28 40.78 -10.97 -32.42
C LEU A 28 42.09 -11.01 -33.21
N ALA A 29 42.07 -11.75 -34.33
CA ALA A 29 43.04 -11.61 -35.40
C ALA A 29 42.33 -11.13 -36.68
N ILE A 30 41.82 -9.88 -36.65
CA ILE A 30 41.54 -9.14 -37.88
C ILE A 30 42.63 -8.07 -37.97
N ALA A 31 43.70 -8.44 -38.67
CA ALA A 31 44.75 -7.52 -39.06
C ALA A 31 44.15 -6.42 -39.94
N THR A 32 44.19 -5.18 -39.47
CA THR A 32 43.91 -4.00 -40.30
C THR A 32 45.25 -3.42 -40.74
N PRO A 33 45.67 -3.55 -42.01
CA PRO A 33 46.92 -2.98 -42.48
C PRO A 33 46.72 -1.49 -42.80
N GLY A 34 47.52 -0.64 -42.17
CA GLY A 34 47.67 0.77 -42.56
C GLY A 34 47.33 1.76 -41.46
N LEU A 35 48.28 2.02 -40.57
CA LEU A 35 48.38 3.29 -39.84
C LEU A 35 49.86 3.59 -39.60
N VAL A 36 50.37 4.50 -40.42
CA VAL A 36 51.74 5.03 -40.42
C VAL A 36 51.89 6.14 -39.36
N ALA A 37 52.96 5.99 -38.57
CA ALA A 37 53.86 7.00 -37.98
C ALA A 37 53.34 8.15 -37.08
N SER A 38 53.84 8.12 -35.84
CA SER A 38 54.38 9.22 -35.03
C SER A 38 53.66 10.57 -34.96
N SER A 39 52.84 10.73 -33.93
CA SER A 39 52.69 12.00 -33.21
C SER A 39 52.54 11.73 -31.72
N THR A 40 53.16 12.57 -30.88
CA THR A 40 52.89 12.70 -29.44
C THR A 40 51.38 12.69 -29.22
N GLY A 41 50.84 11.56 -28.77
CA GLY A 41 49.41 11.31 -28.74
C GLY A 41 48.72 12.33 -27.86
N ARG A 42 47.90 13.20 -28.47
CA ARG A 42 47.11 14.18 -27.71
C ARG A 42 46.12 13.42 -26.83
N VAL A 43 46.01 13.83 -25.58
CA VAL A 43 44.97 13.35 -24.66
C VAL A 43 43.77 14.25 -24.82
N GLY A 44 42.59 13.67 -24.98
CA GLY A 44 41.33 14.40 -25.04
C GLY A 44 40.46 14.10 -23.84
N TYR A 45 39.49 14.96 -23.59
CA TYR A 45 38.38 14.67 -22.68
C TYR A 45 37.05 14.97 -23.37
N VAL A 46 36.02 14.27 -22.91
CA VAL A 46 34.64 14.49 -23.33
C VAL A 46 33.76 14.56 -22.09
N ASP A 47 33.00 15.65 -22.00
CA ASP A 47 31.88 15.74 -21.08
C ASP A 47 30.73 14.87 -21.61
N LEU A 48 30.64 13.65 -21.07
CA LEU A 48 29.65 12.67 -21.48
C LEU A 48 28.23 13.16 -21.20
N ASP A 49 28.03 13.96 -20.15
CA ASP A 49 26.71 14.49 -19.80
C ASP A 49 26.24 15.50 -20.83
N ARG A 50 27.12 16.40 -21.30
CA ARG A 50 26.82 17.31 -22.43
C ARG A 50 26.54 16.55 -23.72
N VAL A 51 27.31 15.50 -24.00
CA VAL A 51 27.08 14.66 -25.18
C VAL A 51 25.72 13.98 -25.07
N ILE A 52 25.42 13.29 -23.98
CA ILE A 52 24.12 12.64 -23.74
C ILE A 52 22.97 13.65 -23.81
N ALA A 53 23.14 14.86 -23.27
CA ALA A 53 22.13 15.93 -23.33
C ALA A 53 21.83 16.39 -24.76
N ALA A 54 22.83 16.38 -25.65
CA ALA A 54 22.65 16.70 -27.07
C ALA A 54 22.16 15.53 -27.94
N HIS A 55 21.96 14.35 -27.35
CA HIS A 55 21.56 13.16 -28.11
C HIS A 55 20.13 13.26 -28.65
N PRO A 56 19.86 12.87 -29.92
CA PRO A 56 18.50 12.95 -30.48
C PRO A 56 17.47 12.13 -29.71
N LEU A 57 17.89 10.99 -29.13
CA LEU A 57 17.03 10.15 -28.28
C LEU A 57 16.86 10.67 -26.84
N ARG A 58 17.48 11.80 -26.47
CA ARG A 58 17.37 12.35 -25.11
C ARG A 58 15.93 12.66 -24.73
N GLY A 59 15.15 13.23 -25.65
CA GLY A 59 13.73 13.52 -25.41
C GLY A 59 12.91 12.27 -25.07
N GLN A 60 13.24 11.10 -25.65
CA GLN A 60 12.58 9.84 -25.31
C GLN A 60 12.99 9.32 -23.91
N LEU A 61 14.27 9.49 -23.54
CA LEU A 61 14.77 9.16 -22.22
C LEU A 61 14.08 10.00 -21.14
N ASP A 62 13.97 11.32 -21.36
CA ASP A 62 13.29 12.23 -20.46
C ASP A 62 11.79 11.93 -20.40
N ALA A 63 11.16 11.58 -21.52
CA ALA A 63 9.76 11.15 -21.53
C ALA A 63 9.53 9.88 -20.68
N LEU A 64 10.39 8.86 -20.81
CA LEU A 64 10.32 7.66 -19.96
C LEU A 64 10.57 7.99 -18.50
N GLN A 65 11.53 8.85 -18.19
CA GLN A 65 11.80 9.28 -16.82
C GLN A 65 10.62 10.05 -16.22
N ASN A 66 9.98 10.92 -17.00
CA ASN A 66 8.79 11.65 -16.58
C ASN A 66 7.63 10.69 -16.32
N GLN A 67 7.39 9.71 -17.21
CA GLN A 67 6.38 8.68 -16.98
C GLN A 67 6.67 7.85 -15.72
N ILE A 68 7.92 7.43 -15.50
CA ILE A 68 8.32 6.73 -14.28
C ILE A 68 8.12 7.63 -13.07
N THR A 69 8.44 8.92 -13.15
CA THR A 69 8.27 9.87 -12.06
C THR A 69 6.80 10.10 -11.74
N THR A 70 5.94 10.23 -12.76
CA THR A 70 4.48 10.35 -12.60
C THR A 70 3.90 9.09 -11.98
N LEU A 71 4.23 7.90 -12.51
CA LEU A 71 3.74 6.63 -11.96
C LEU A 71 4.32 6.34 -10.57
N ASN A 72 5.58 6.70 -10.30
CA ASN A 72 6.15 6.63 -8.95
C ASN A 72 5.50 7.65 -8.03
N ALA A 73 5.15 8.86 -8.47
CA ALA A 73 4.37 9.78 -7.66
C ALA A 73 2.98 9.20 -7.35
N GLU A 74 2.37 8.48 -8.29
CA GLU A 74 1.12 7.74 -8.09
C GLU A 74 1.27 6.47 -7.22
N ALA A 75 2.47 5.88 -7.15
CA ALA A 75 2.77 4.67 -6.38
C ALA A 75 3.35 4.95 -4.97
N VAL A 76 4.10 6.04 -4.81
CA VAL A 76 4.83 6.46 -3.60
C VAL A 76 4.00 7.43 -2.75
N THR A 77 2.84 7.88 -3.24
CA THR A 77 1.81 8.57 -2.43
C THR A 77 1.13 7.61 -1.46
N GLY A 78 1.92 6.88 -0.66
CA GLY A 78 1.46 5.93 0.34
C GLY A 78 0.50 4.87 -0.24
N PRO A 79 -0.15 4.07 0.62
CA PRO A 79 -1.43 3.50 0.24
C PRO A 79 -2.31 4.62 -0.30
N LYS A 80 -2.64 4.55 -1.60
CA LYS A 80 -3.41 5.57 -2.32
C LYS A 80 -4.55 6.03 -1.43
N THR A 81 -4.67 7.34 -1.23
CA THR A 81 -5.87 7.93 -0.64
C THR A 81 -7.08 7.32 -1.34
N VAL A 82 -7.95 6.69 -0.55
CA VAL A 82 -9.19 6.03 -0.97
C VAL A 82 -9.77 6.78 -2.18
N ASN A 83 -9.76 6.15 -3.36
CA ASN A 83 -10.11 6.86 -4.61
C ASN A 83 -11.58 7.33 -4.52
N ALA A 84 -12.01 8.25 -5.39
CA ALA A 84 -13.38 8.79 -5.31
C ALA A 84 -14.44 7.67 -5.32
N ASP A 85 -14.23 6.64 -6.12
CA ASP A 85 -15.13 5.49 -6.24
C ASP A 85 -15.15 4.63 -4.97
N GLN A 86 -14.02 4.49 -4.27
CA GLN A 86 -13.92 3.77 -3.01
C GLN A 86 -14.52 4.58 -1.86
N ARG A 87 -14.37 5.90 -1.87
CA ARG A 87 -15.08 6.77 -0.91
C ARG A 87 -16.58 6.68 -1.15
N ALA A 88 -17.01 6.66 -2.41
CA ALA A 88 -18.40 6.45 -2.78
C ALA A 88 -18.88 5.05 -2.37
N ALA A 89 -18.09 4.00 -2.59
CA ALA A 89 -18.41 2.63 -2.21
C ALA A 89 -18.44 2.46 -0.69
N GLN A 90 -17.51 3.05 0.06
CA GLN A 90 -17.52 3.02 1.52
C GLN A 90 -18.70 3.81 2.09
N ALA A 91 -19.03 4.97 1.49
CA ALA A 91 -20.22 5.74 1.86
C ALA A 91 -21.51 4.97 1.53
N ALA A 92 -21.55 4.26 0.40
CA ALA A 92 -22.66 3.39 0.02
C ALA A 92 -22.79 2.20 0.98
N LEU A 93 -21.68 1.54 1.34
CA LEU A 93 -21.68 0.49 2.37
C LEU A 93 -22.20 1.00 3.71
N GLN A 94 -21.75 2.17 4.17
CA GLN A 94 -22.23 2.76 5.41
C GLN A 94 -23.73 3.06 5.35
N ARG A 95 -24.21 3.61 4.23
CA ARG A 95 -25.63 3.86 3.99
C ARG A 95 -26.44 2.57 3.97
N ASP A 96 -25.97 1.55 3.26
CA ASP A 96 -26.62 0.25 3.14
C ASP A 96 -26.69 -0.45 4.51
N LEU A 97 -25.62 -0.38 5.31
CA LEU A 97 -25.59 -0.89 6.68
C LEU A 97 -26.56 -0.15 7.61
N GLN A 98 -26.61 1.19 7.52
CA GLN A 98 -27.57 2.01 8.28
C GLN A 98 -29.01 1.68 7.88
N ASN A 99 -29.29 1.56 6.59
CA ASN A 99 -30.62 1.19 6.08
C ASN A 99 -31.02 -0.22 6.56
N ALA A 100 -30.09 -1.17 6.55
CA ALA A 100 -30.35 -2.53 7.05
C ALA A 100 -30.62 -2.56 8.56
N GLU A 101 -29.87 -1.77 9.35
CA GLU A 101 -30.09 -1.65 10.80
C GLU A 101 -31.43 -0.97 11.12
N GLN A 102 -31.77 0.10 10.39
CA GLN A 102 -33.06 0.77 10.50
C GLN A 102 -34.22 -0.18 10.17
N ALA A 103 -34.14 -0.89 9.03
CA ALA A 103 -35.15 -1.85 8.61
C ALA A 103 -35.35 -2.96 9.65
N PHE A 104 -34.26 -3.49 10.22
CA PHE A 104 -34.32 -4.48 11.30
C PHE A 104 -34.97 -3.91 12.58
N SER A 105 -34.62 -2.69 12.97
CA SER A 105 -35.22 -2.00 14.12
C SER A 105 -36.73 -1.78 13.93
N ASP A 106 -37.14 -1.34 12.74
CA ASP A 106 -38.54 -1.09 12.38
C ASP A 106 -39.33 -2.40 12.35
N GLU A 107 -38.75 -3.47 11.81
CA GLU A 107 -39.35 -4.81 11.83
C GLU A 107 -39.58 -5.27 13.28
N LEU A 108 -38.58 -5.20 14.16
CA LEU A 108 -38.73 -5.57 15.56
C LEU A 108 -39.79 -4.74 16.29
N ALA A 109 -39.82 -3.42 16.04
CA ALA A 109 -40.83 -2.53 16.61
C ALA A 109 -42.24 -2.88 16.14
N ALA A 110 -42.42 -3.17 14.85
CA ALA A 110 -43.69 -3.60 14.28
C ALA A 110 -44.14 -4.95 14.86
N LYS A 111 -43.24 -5.94 14.97
CA LYS A 111 -43.53 -7.24 15.59
C LYS A 111 -43.95 -7.10 17.04
N ARG A 112 -43.21 -6.31 17.83
CA ARG A 112 -43.56 -6.04 19.23
C ARG A 112 -44.94 -5.39 19.34
N GLY A 113 -45.22 -4.36 18.53
CA GLY A 113 -46.52 -3.69 18.53
C GLY A 113 -47.67 -4.64 18.12
N TYR A 114 -47.43 -5.53 17.16
CA TYR A 114 -48.39 -6.56 16.77
C TYR A 114 -48.72 -7.51 17.92
N TYR A 115 -47.70 -8.07 18.59
CA TYR A 115 -47.90 -9.01 19.70
C TYR A 115 -48.50 -8.34 20.95
N GLU A 116 -48.15 -7.09 21.26
CA GLU A 116 -48.77 -6.31 22.33
C GLU A 116 -50.28 -6.08 22.08
N GLN A 117 -50.67 -5.81 20.83
CA GLN A 117 -52.08 -5.65 20.45
C GLN A 117 -52.86 -6.96 20.50
N GLU A 118 -52.27 -8.05 20.00
CA GLU A 118 -52.85 -9.41 20.09
C GLU A 118 -53.05 -9.83 21.55
N GLU A 119 -52.04 -9.61 22.40
CA GLU A 119 -52.13 -9.89 23.84
C GLU A 119 -53.25 -9.08 24.50
N ALA A 120 -53.30 -7.77 24.27
CA ALA A 120 -54.33 -6.90 24.85
C ALA A 120 -55.74 -7.33 24.42
N LYS A 121 -55.94 -7.68 23.14
CA LYS A 121 -57.22 -8.20 22.63
C LYS A 121 -57.60 -9.52 23.31
N ALA A 122 -56.65 -10.44 23.44
CA ALA A 122 -56.88 -11.74 24.06
C ALA A 122 -57.21 -11.63 25.56
N ILE A 123 -56.53 -10.75 26.28
CA ILE A 123 -56.83 -10.45 27.69
C ILE A 123 -58.20 -9.78 27.84
N ALA A 124 -58.52 -8.78 27.00
CA ALA A 124 -59.82 -8.11 27.04
C ALA A 124 -60.98 -9.07 26.73
N ALA A 125 -60.81 -9.97 25.76
CA ALA A 125 -61.77 -11.03 25.45
C ALA A 125 -61.96 -12.00 26.64
N MET A 126 -60.87 -12.38 27.32
CA MET A 126 -60.96 -13.21 28.52
C MET A 126 -61.65 -12.49 29.68
N GLN A 127 -61.31 -11.23 29.94
CA GLN A 127 -61.90 -10.45 31.03
C GLN A 127 -63.40 -10.23 30.82
N SER A 128 -63.82 -9.92 29.59
CA SER A 128 -65.24 -9.81 29.25
C SER A 128 -65.99 -11.14 29.41
N ALA A 129 -65.37 -12.27 29.03
CA ALA A 129 -65.93 -13.60 29.27
C ALA A 129 -66.02 -13.97 30.77
N ALA A 130 -65.01 -13.60 31.57
CA ALA A 130 -64.94 -13.93 32.98
C ALA A 130 -65.91 -13.11 33.84
N LEU A 131 -66.17 -11.85 33.47
CA LEU A 131 -67.00 -10.94 34.26
C LEU A 131 -68.48 -10.94 33.85
N GLY A 132 -68.85 -11.62 32.76
CA GLY A 132 -70.23 -11.70 32.28
C GLY A 132 -70.83 -10.35 31.84
N PHE A 133 -70.02 -9.29 31.73
CA PHE A 133 -70.45 -7.97 31.28
C PHE A 133 -70.30 -7.84 29.76
N SER A 134 -71.39 -7.54 29.08
CA SER A 134 -71.45 -7.23 27.65
C SER A 134 -71.34 -5.73 27.34
N THR A 135 -70.96 -4.89 28.31
CA THR A 135 -70.90 -3.42 28.17
C THR A 135 -69.54 -2.83 28.57
N PRO A 136 -68.99 -1.85 27.81
CA PRO A 136 -67.67 -1.28 28.05
C PRO A 136 -67.70 -0.33 29.27
N GLY A 137 -67.39 -0.87 30.45
CA GLY A 137 -67.22 -0.12 31.71
C GLY A 137 -65.81 0.50 31.87
N PRO A 138 -65.36 0.84 33.10
CA PRO A 138 -64.19 1.69 33.45
C PRO A 138 -62.80 1.24 32.96
N ALA A 139 -62.72 0.27 32.05
CA ALA A 139 -61.53 -0.16 31.32
C ALA A 139 -60.77 0.98 30.60
N GLY A 140 -61.44 2.09 30.27
CA GLY A 140 -60.83 3.24 29.59
C GLY A 140 -59.71 3.92 30.38
N ALA A 141 -59.83 4.01 31.72
CA ALA A 141 -58.80 4.64 32.55
C ALA A 141 -57.51 3.80 32.64
N MET A 142 -57.66 2.48 32.72
CA MET A 142 -56.53 1.54 32.75
C MET A 142 -55.80 1.49 31.39
N SER A 143 -56.56 1.56 30.29
CA SER A 143 -56.00 1.66 28.93
C SER A 143 -55.13 2.91 28.75
N GLY A 144 -55.55 4.06 29.28
CA GLY A 144 -54.76 5.30 29.19
C GLY A 144 -53.44 5.23 29.97
N MET A 145 -53.47 4.65 31.16
CA MET A 145 -52.25 4.48 31.98
C MET A 145 -51.26 3.49 31.36
N GLN A 146 -51.75 2.39 30.78
CA GLN A 146 -50.92 1.40 30.08
C GLN A 146 -50.28 1.99 28.81
N GLN A 147 -51.01 2.83 28.07
CA GLN A 147 -50.47 3.59 26.94
C GLN A 147 -49.38 4.57 27.36
N GLN A 148 -49.58 5.31 28.46
CA GLN A 148 -48.59 6.25 28.98
C GLN A 148 -47.31 5.56 29.46
N TYR A 149 -47.44 4.43 30.18
CA TYR A 149 -46.30 3.60 30.58
C TYR A 149 -45.55 3.04 29.38
N GLY A 150 -46.28 2.52 28.39
CA GLY A 150 -45.72 2.03 27.13
C GLY A 150 -44.95 3.12 26.37
N ALA A 151 -45.49 4.34 26.31
CA ALA A 151 -44.82 5.48 25.69
C ALA A 151 -43.53 5.86 26.44
N GLN A 152 -43.54 5.85 27.78
CA GLN A 152 -42.36 6.18 28.58
C GLN A 152 -41.25 5.13 28.43
N ILE A 153 -41.59 3.84 28.40
CA ILE A 153 -40.60 2.78 28.09
C ILE A 153 -40.04 2.94 26.68
N LYS A 154 -40.90 3.21 25.68
CA LYS A 154 -40.46 3.43 24.29
C LYS A 154 -39.48 4.60 24.19
N GLN A 155 -39.75 5.69 24.92
CA GLN A 155 -38.85 6.84 24.97
C GLN A 155 -37.49 6.49 25.58
N ILE A 156 -37.48 5.78 26.71
CA ILE A 156 -36.25 5.35 27.39
C ILE A 156 -35.44 4.40 26.50
N GLN A 157 -36.11 3.45 25.84
CA GLN A 157 -35.46 2.55 24.87
C GLN A 157 -34.89 3.30 23.67
N ALA A 158 -35.62 4.29 23.13
CA ALA A 158 -35.15 5.12 22.02
C ALA A 158 -33.90 5.94 22.43
N GLN A 159 -33.89 6.53 23.63
CA GLN A 159 -32.74 7.25 24.15
C GLN A 159 -31.52 6.34 24.37
N GLY A 160 -31.73 5.11 24.85
CA GLY A 160 -30.67 4.11 24.98
C GLY A 160 -30.05 3.73 23.64
N ARG A 161 -30.89 3.51 22.61
CA ARG A 161 -30.43 3.23 21.23
C ARG A 161 -29.63 4.41 20.68
N GLN A 162 -30.17 5.63 20.75
CA GLN A 162 -29.48 6.84 20.29
C GLN A 162 -28.09 7.02 20.95
N THR A 163 -27.99 6.73 22.25
CA THR A 163 -26.72 6.81 22.99
C THR A 163 -25.71 5.76 22.49
N LEU A 164 -26.17 4.53 22.19
CA LEU A 164 -25.31 3.48 21.63
C LEU A 164 -24.86 3.82 20.22
N ASP A 165 -25.75 4.35 19.37
CA ASP A 165 -25.44 4.70 17.99
C ASP A 165 -24.44 5.86 17.92
N GLN A 166 -24.62 6.88 18.76
CA GLN A 166 -23.66 7.97 18.87
C GLN A 166 -22.29 7.46 19.34
N TYR A 167 -22.25 6.62 20.38
CA TYR A 167 -21.02 6.01 20.87
C TYR A 167 -20.31 5.16 19.78
N ARG A 168 -21.07 4.34 19.04
CA ARG A 168 -20.57 3.55 17.91
C ARG A 168 -19.94 4.45 16.84
N SER A 169 -20.66 5.49 16.42
CA SER A 169 -20.17 6.47 15.43
C SER A 169 -18.85 7.10 15.88
N ASP A 170 -18.77 7.57 17.12
CA ASP A 170 -17.60 8.28 17.62
C ASP A 170 -16.39 7.35 17.79
N LEU A 171 -16.64 6.11 18.24
CA LEU A 171 -15.61 5.09 18.32
C LEU A 171 -15.05 4.74 16.93
N PHE A 172 -15.90 4.51 15.93
CA PHE A 172 -15.43 4.24 14.57
C PHE A 172 -14.67 5.40 13.93
N LYS A 173 -15.06 6.66 14.23
CA LYS A 173 -14.30 7.83 13.79
C LYS A 173 -12.91 7.86 14.42
N GLN A 174 -12.80 7.58 15.72
CA GLN A 174 -11.53 7.50 16.43
C GLN A 174 -10.64 6.40 15.83
N ASP A 175 -11.18 5.21 15.61
CA ASP A 175 -10.44 4.08 15.04
C ASP A 175 -9.96 4.38 13.62
N THR A 176 -10.81 4.98 12.79
CA THR A 176 -10.46 5.40 11.42
C THR A 176 -9.33 6.44 11.43
N ALA A 177 -9.40 7.43 12.32
CA ALA A 177 -8.36 8.44 12.47
C ALA A 177 -7.02 7.83 12.93
N HIS A 178 -7.09 6.92 13.90
CA HIS A 178 -5.91 6.19 14.40
C HIS A 178 -5.24 5.36 13.30
N LEU A 179 -6.01 4.54 12.58
CA LEU A 179 -5.46 3.71 11.49
C LEU A 179 -4.87 4.57 10.36
N LYS A 180 -5.48 5.71 10.04
CA LYS A 180 -4.92 6.66 9.06
C LYS A 180 -3.58 7.24 9.52
N GLN A 181 -3.47 7.66 10.79
CA GLN A 181 -2.21 8.16 11.35
C GLN A 181 -1.12 7.08 11.35
N LEU A 182 -1.46 5.85 11.75
CA LEU A 182 -0.53 4.73 11.72
C LEU A 182 -0.05 4.45 10.30
N GLN A 183 -0.96 4.43 9.33
CA GLN A 183 -0.65 4.22 7.92
C GLN A 183 0.36 5.25 7.40
N GLN A 184 0.17 6.54 7.72
CA GLN A 184 1.10 7.62 7.38
C GLN A 184 2.46 7.44 8.07
N ALA A 185 2.47 7.09 9.36
CA ALA A 185 3.69 6.86 10.12
C ALA A 185 4.51 5.67 9.57
N ILE A 186 3.85 4.58 9.20
CA ILE A 186 4.48 3.41 8.57
C ILE A 186 5.08 3.81 7.21
N ALA A 187 4.32 4.51 6.36
CA ALA A 187 4.79 4.94 5.04
C ALA A 187 6.00 5.88 5.15
N ALA A 188 5.97 6.86 6.06
CA ALA A 188 7.09 7.76 6.33
C ALA A 188 8.33 6.98 6.83
N GLY A 189 8.13 6.00 7.71
CA GLY A 189 9.19 5.13 8.21
C GLY A 189 9.83 4.27 7.13
N VAL A 190 9.04 3.69 6.21
CA VAL A 190 9.54 2.94 5.05
C VAL A 190 10.37 3.86 4.15
N ALA A 191 9.85 5.04 3.79
CA ALA A 191 10.55 5.98 2.94
C ALA A 191 11.89 6.44 3.53
N ALA A 192 11.94 6.72 4.85
CA ALA A 192 13.16 7.09 5.55
C ALA A 192 14.21 5.96 5.51
N LYS A 193 13.80 4.72 5.75
CA LYS A 193 14.70 3.55 5.69
C LYS A 193 15.24 3.29 4.28
N VAL A 194 14.41 3.43 3.25
CA VAL A 194 14.85 3.29 1.85
C VAL A 194 15.91 4.33 1.51
N ARG A 195 15.67 5.62 1.83
CA ARG A 195 16.66 6.69 1.60
C ARG A 195 17.96 6.46 2.36
N ALA A 196 17.89 6.00 3.61
CA ALA A 196 19.07 5.68 4.39
C ALA A 196 19.88 4.54 3.76
N LYS A 197 19.22 3.50 3.25
CA LYS A 197 19.89 2.39 2.56
C LYS A 197 20.50 2.81 1.23
N GLU A 198 19.80 3.65 0.46
CA GLU A 198 20.32 4.22 -0.78
C GLU A 198 21.56 5.07 -0.55
N ALA A 199 21.55 5.95 0.46
CA ALA A 199 22.71 6.76 0.84
C ALA A 199 23.90 5.89 1.28
N ALA A 200 23.66 4.81 2.04
CA ALA A 200 24.70 3.87 2.44
C ALA A 200 25.33 3.16 1.23
N LEU A 201 24.52 2.64 0.31
CA LEU A 201 25.02 1.98 -0.91
C LEU A 201 25.80 2.96 -1.79
N SER A 202 25.35 4.20 -1.92
CA SER A 202 26.07 5.23 -2.68
C SER A 202 27.42 5.62 -2.05
N ALA A 203 27.49 5.66 -0.72
CA ALA A 203 28.75 5.89 -0.01
C ALA A 203 29.73 4.71 -0.21
N ASP A 204 29.24 3.47 -0.11
CA ASP A 204 30.03 2.25 -0.36
C ASP A 204 30.53 2.20 -1.81
N GLU A 205 29.69 2.59 -2.78
CA GLU A 205 30.07 2.69 -4.19
C GLU A 205 31.21 3.70 -4.39
N THR A 206 31.09 4.88 -3.79
CA THR A 206 32.13 5.93 -3.86
C THR A 206 33.44 5.46 -3.23
N ALA A 207 33.38 4.81 -2.06
CA ALA A 207 34.56 4.26 -1.39
C ALA A 207 35.23 3.18 -2.24
N TYR A 208 34.45 2.33 -2.90
CA TYR A 208 34.96 1.29 -3.79
C TYR A 208 35.65 1.88 -5.03
N GLN A 209 35.05 2.90 -5.66
CA GLN A 209 35.67 3.61 -6.79
C GLN A 209 37.02 4.24 -6.41
N ILE A 210 37.10 4.89 -5.24
CA ILE A 210 38.36 5.44 -4.72
C ILE A 210 39.39 4.33 -4.46
N SER A 211 38.97 3.19 -3.92
CA SER A 211 39.85 2.06 -3.69
C SER A 211 40.42 1.49 -4.99
N LEU A 212 39.59 1.33 -6.03
CA LEU A 212 40.05 0.88 -7.34
C LEU A 212 41.08 1.85 -7.93
N ALA A 213 40.75 3.15 -7.93
CA ALA A 213 41.64 4.19 -8.45
C ALA A 213 43.00 4.22 -7.73
N ARG A 214 43.02 4.02 -6.41
CA ARG A 214 44.25 3.94 -5.61
C ARG A 214 45.07 2.69 -5.92
N ASN A 215 44.42 1.54 -6.01
CA ASN A 215 45.09 0.26 -6.28
C ASN A 215 45.80 0.27 -7.63
N ASP A 216 45.21 0.93 -8.64
CA ASP A 216 45.76 1.00 -9.99
C ASP A 216 46.59 2.27 -10.25
N GLN A 217 46.70 3.17 -9.28
CA GLN A 217 47.38 4.47 -9.42
C GLN A 217 48.86 4.32 -9.84
N ASP A 218 49.61 3.45 -9.15
CA ASP A 218 51.05 3.26 -9.42
C ASP A 218 51.28 2.64 -10.79
N GLN A 219 50.44 1.68 -11.19
CA GLN A 219 50.51 1.06 -12.51
C GLN A 219 50.18 2.08 -13.60
N ARG A 220 49.12 2.88 -13.41
CA ARG A 220 48.74 3.97 -14.34
C ARG A 220 49.86 5.00 -14.46
N LEU A 221 50.47 5.43 -13.35
CA LEU A 221 51.58 6.38 -13.37
C LEU A 221 52.78 5.80 -14.12
N ASN A 222 53.19 4.56 -13.82
CA ASN A 222 54.29 3.89 -14.49
C ASN A 222 54.05 3.75 -16.01
N LEU A 223 52.86 3.32 -16.42
CA LEU A 223 52.50 3.22 -17.84
C LEU A 223 52.50 4.58 -18.54
N LYS A 224 52.03 5.63 -17.88
CA LYS A 224 52.08 7.00 -18.39
C LYS A 224 53.52 7.50 -18.53
N THR A 225 54.36 7.32 -17.51
CA THR A 225 55.78 7.70 -17.57
C THR A 225 56.52 6.91 -18.66
N LYS A 226 56.21 5.62 -18.85
CA LYS A 226 56.75 4.85 -19.98
C LYS A 226 56.35 5.48 -21.30
N LEU A 227 55.06 5.79 -21.50
CA LEU A 227 54.55 6.42 -22.72
C LEU A 227 55.16 7.78 -23.05
N GLU A 228 55.65 8.52 -22.05
CA GLU A 228 56.36 9.79 -22.24
C GLU A 228 57.80 9.62 -22.77
N ASN A 229 58.35 8.40 -22.75
CA ASN A 229 59.70 8.15 -23.27
C ASN A 229 59.75 8.26 -24.80
N LEU A 230 60.51 9.25 -25.29
CA LEU A 230 60.70 9.54 -26.72
C LEU A 230 61.33 8.37 -27.51
N GLY A 231 62.05 7.47 -26.84
CA GLY A 231 62.70 6.31 -27.44
C GLY A 231 61.78 5.13 -27.76
N LEU A 232 60.49 5.19 -27.39
CA LEU A 232 59.56 4.07 -27.62
C LEU A 232 59.24 3.85 -29.09
N THR A 233 59.30 2.59 -29.50
CA THR A 233 58.79 2.12 -30.80
C THR A 233 57.27 2.27 -30.87
N PRO A 234 56.67 2.35 -32.08
CA PRO A 234 55.21 2.40 -32.24
C PRO A 234 54.49 1.21 -31.60
N GLN A 235 55.11 0.02 -31.64
CA GLN A 235 54.55 -1.20 -31.08
C GLN A 235 54.47 -1.14 -29.55
N GLU A 236 55.53 -0.70 -28.87
CA GLU A 236 55.53 -0.56 -27.41
C GLU A 236 54.54 0.50 -26.93
N ARG A 237 54.41 1.63 -27.66
CA ARG A 237 53.37 2.63 -27.34
C ARG A 237 51.98 2.03 -27.42
N SER A 238 51.68 1.31 -28.50
CA SER A 238 50.39 0.63 -28.65
C SER A 238 50.13 -0.36 -27.52
N GLN A 239 51.16 -1.10 -27.08
CA GLN A 239 51.03 -2.04 -25.96
C GLN A 239 50.75 -1.32 -24.63
N TYR A 240 51.47 -0.25 -24.28
CA TYR A 240 51.21 0.48 -23.03
C TYR A 240 49.87 1.23 -23.04
N SER A 241 49.45 1.77 -24.19
CA SER A 241 48.12 2.36 -24.34
C SER A 241 47.02 1.31 -24.17
N ALA A 242 47.18 0.12 -24.74
CA ALA A 242 46.25 -0.99 -24.54
C ALA A 242 46.17 -1.40 -23.06
N GLN A 243 47.31 -1.49 -22.36
CA GLN A 243 47.34 -1.79 -20.93
C GLN A 243 46.62 -0.74 -20.07
N LEU A 244 46.73 0.56 -20.40
CA LEU A 244 45.95 1.60 -19.71
C LEU A 244 44.44 1.44 -19.96
N GLN A 245 44.06 1.18 -21.21
CA GLN A 245 42.66 0.96 -21.59
C GLN A 245 42.07 -0.30 -20.92
N ASP A 246 42.88 -1.35 -20.74
CA ASP A 246 42.47 -2.57 -20.04
C ASP A 246 42.18 -2.30 -18.56
N ILE A 247 42.99 -1.47 -17.90
CA ILE A 247 42.74 -1.02 -16.51
C ILE A 247 41.41 -0.27 -16.43
N ASP A 248 41.19 0.71 -17.31
CA ASP A 248 39.95 1.49 -17.36
C ASP A 248 38.72 0.61 -17.60
N THR A 249 38.82 -0.32 -18.56
CA THR A 249 37.72 -1.25 -18.91
C THR A 249 37.40 -2.19 -17.75
N ARG A 250 38.43 -2.69 -17.05
CA ARG A 250 38.27 -3.54 -15.87
C ARG A 250 37.61 -2.80 -14.72
N GLU A 251 38.06 -1.59 -14.40
CA GLU A 251 37.46 -0.78 -13.33
C GLU A 251 35.98 -0.49 -13.63
N GLN A 252 35.66 -0.08 -14.87
CA GLN A 252 34.27 0.17 -15.28
C GLN A 252 33.41 -1.09 -15.16
N PHE A 253 33.92 -2.25 -15.58
CA PHE A 253 33.21 -3.52 -15.43
C PHE A 253 32.89 -3.83 -13.96
N LEU A 254 33.86 -3.64 -13.06
CA LEU A 254 33.69 -3.85 -11.63
C LEU A 254 32.67 -2.88 -11.02
N ILE A 255 32.74 -1.59 -11.37
CA ILE A 255 31.78 -0.57 -10.90
C ILE A 255 30.36 -0.89 -11.39
N ASN A 256 30.20 -1.28 -12.66
CA ASN A 256 28.90 -1.65 -13.21
C ASN A 256 28.34 -2.91 -12.53
N GLY A 257 29.19 -3.90 -12.24
CA GLY A 257 28.82 -5.08 -11.46
C GLY A 257 28.34 -4.73 -10.05
N LEU A 258 29.03 -3.81 -9.37
CA LEU A 258 28.64 -3.29 -8.06
C LEU A 258 27.27 -2.60 -8.12
N LYS A 259 27.08 -1.65 -9.04
CA LYS A 259 25.80 -0.95 -9.23
C LYS A 259 24.62 -1.88 -9.47
N ALA A 260 24.83 -2.92 -10.30
CA ALA A 260 23.79 -3.91 -10.57
C ALA A 260 23.40 -4.70 -9.30
N ARG A 261 24.39 -5.10 -8.50
CA ARG A 261 24.18 -5.78 -7.22
C ARG A 261 23.46 -4.89 -6.22
N ASP A 262 23.88 -3.64 -6.09
CA ASP A 262 23.33 -2.70 -5.11
C ASP A 262 21.89 -2.31 -5.47
N SER A 263 21.60 -2.15 -6.78
CA SER A 263 20.22 -1.98 -7.27
C SER A 263 19.32 -3.18 -6.92
N ALA A 264 19.82 -4.41 -7.09
CA ALA A 264 19.08 -5.61 -6.71
C ALA A 264 18.86 -5.69 -5.19
N GLN A 265 19.87 -5.34 -4.40
CA GLN A 265 19.76 -5.26 -2.93
C GLN A 265 18.72 -4.22 -2.50
N LEU A 266 18.71 -3.04 -3.11
CA LEU A 266 17.73 -1.99 -2.79
C LEU A 266 16.30 -2.44 -3.11
N LYS A 267 16.09 -3.09 -4.27
CA LYS A 267 14.77 -3.64 -4.64
C LYS A 267 14.30 -4.72 -3.66
N ALA A 268 15.20 -5.63 -3.27
CA ALA A 268 14.89 -6.66 -2.26
C ALA A 268 14.54 -6.04 -0.90
N TYR A 269 15.31 -5.03 -0.48
CA TYR A 269 15.07 -4.31 0.77
C TYR A 269 13.74 -3.55 0.78
N GLN A 270 13.40 -2.86 -0.32
CA GLN A 270 12.09 -2.21 -0.50
C GLN A 270 10.94 -3.22 -0.40
N LYS A 271 11.06 -4.37 -1.07
CA LYS A 271 10.05 -5.43 -1.01
C LYS A 271 9.87 -5.94 0.42
N GLN A 272 10.95 -6.17 1.15
CA GLN A 272 10.91 -6.57 2.54
C GLN A 272 10.22 -5.53 3.42
N LEU A 273 10.62 -4.25 3.33
CA LEU A 273 10.01 -3.18 4.11
C LEU A 273 8.51 -3.03 3.84
N ASN A 274 8.07 -3.20 2.58
CA ASN A 274 6.65 -3.15 2.22
C ASN A 274 5.87 -4.34 2.80
N ALA A 275 6.46 -5.53 2.83
CA ALA A 275 5.85 -6.70 3.47
C ALA A 275 5.72 -6.50 4.99
N ASP A 276 6.78 -6.01 5.65
CA ASP A 276 6.78 -5.71 7.08
C ASP A 276 5.76 -4.62 7.43
N ALA A 277 5.71 -3.55 6.63
CA ALA A 277 4.73 -2.47 6.76
C ALA A 277 3.29 -2.98 6.67
N SER A 278 3.01 -3.83 5.68
CA SER A 278 1.68 -4.43 5.48
C SER A 278 1.30 -5.35 6.64
N SER A 279 2.24 -6.19 7.10
CA SER A 279 2.04 -7.08 8.25
C SER A 279 1.73 -6.28 9.52
N ARG A 280 2.51 -5.22 9.80
CA ARG A 280 2.31 -4.36 10.96
C ARG A 280 0.97 -3.63 10.91
N PHE A 281 0.60 -3.06 9.77
CA PHE A 281 -0.68 -2.38 9.61
C PHE A 281 -1.86 -3.34 9.81
N ASN A 282 -1.78 -4.55 9.25
CA ASN A 282 -2.82 -5.57 9.41
C ASN A 282 -2.95 -6.05 10.85
N ALA A 283 -1.83 -6.23 11.56
CA ALA A 283 -1.83 -6.60 12.96
C ALA A 283 -2.52 -5.52 13.82
N GLU A 284 -2.20 -4.24 13.61
CA GLU A 284 -2.86 -3.17 14.35
C GLU A 284 -4.35 -3.09 14.01
N ARG A 285 -4.72 -3.18 12.72
CA ARG A 285 -6.12 -3.17 12.29
C ARG A 285 -6.95 -4.23 13.02
N LEU A 286 -6.43 -5.46 13.12
CA LEU A 286 -7.10 -6.54 13.86
C LEU A 286 -7.16 -6.27 15.37
N ALA A 287 -6.11 -5.67 15.95
CA ALA A 287 -6.09 -5.28 17.35
C ALA A 287 -7.13 -4.20 17.65
N THR A 288 -7.19 -3.15 16.82
CA THR A 288 -8.21 -2.09 16.89
C THR A 288 -9.61 -2.69 16.76
N GLU A 289 -9.89 -3.51 15.75
CA GLU A 289 -11.20 -4.15 15.57
C GLU A 289 -11.64 -4.96 16.81
N LYS A 290 -10.71 -5.73 17.40
CA LYS A 290 -10.96 -6.48 18.62
C LYS A 290 -11.30 -5.55 19.79
N GLU A 291 -10.53 -4.48 19.98
CA GLU A 291 -10.75 -3.49 21.04
C GLU A 291 -12.09 -2.75 20.85
N THR A 292 -12.42 -2.35 19.63
CA THR A 292 -13.70 -1.73 19.25
C THR A 292 -14.87 -2.64 19.64
N ASN A 293 -14.81 -3.91 19.25
CA ASN A 293 -15.86 -4.88 19.58
C ASN A 293 -16.01 -5.07 21.09
N GLN A 294 -14.91 -5.11 21.84
CA GLN A 294 -14.94 -5.20 23.31
C GLN A 294 -15.57 -3.95 23.94
N LYS A 295 -15.20 -2.75 23.48
CA LYS A 295 -15.78 -1.48 23.95
C LYS A 295 -17.27 -1.38 23.65
N LEU A 296 -17.69 -1.80 22.46
CA LEU A 296 -19.11 -1.85 22.07
C LEU A 296 -19.92 -2.81 22.95
N ALA A 297 -19.40 -4.02 23.19
CA ALA A 297 -20.05 -5.00 24.04
C ALA A 297 -20.17 -4.50 25.50
N ALA A 298 -19.10 -3.90 26.04
CA ALA A 298 -19.11 -3.29 27.36
C ALA A 298 -20.15 -2.17 27.45
N ARG A 299 -20.16 -1.25 26.47
CA ARG A 299 -21.12 -0.13 26.44
C ARG A 299 -22.56 -0.61 26.29
N GLN A 300 -22.80 -1.64 25.48
CA GLN A 300 -24.13 -2.24 25.35
C GLN A 300 -24.63 -2.78 26.69
N LYS A 301 -23.78 -3.54 27.42
CA LYS A 301 -24.11 -4.04 28.76
C LYS A 301 -24.40 -2.92 29.75
N ASP A 302 -23.62 -1.84 29.71
CA ASP A 302 -23.84 -0.66 30.56
C ASP A 302 -25.19 -0.01 30.28
N VAL A 303 -25.53 0.19 28.99
CA VAL A 303 -26.81 0.76 28.59
C VAL A 303 -27.97 -0.16 28.96
N GLU A 304 -27.85 -1.48 28.75
CA GLU A 304 -28.86 -2.46 29.18
C GLU A 304 -29.09 -2.42 30.70
N THR A 305 -28.01 -2.29 31.49
CA THR A 305 -28.09 -2.18 32.95
C THR A 305 -28.79 -0.88 33.38
N GLN A 306 -28.45 0.24 32.74
CA GLN A 306 -29.10 1.54 32.99
C GLN A 306 -30.59 1.50 32.63
N LEU A 307 -30.92 0.99 31.44
CA LEU A 307 -32.30 0.83 30.99
C LEU A 307 -33.08 -0.10 31.93
N GLY A 308 -32.50 -1.23 32.34
CA GLY A 308 -33.12 -2.17 33.28
C GLY A 308 -33.46 -1.54 34.62
N SER A 309 -32.56 -0.72 35.18
CA SER A 309 -32.81 0.00 36.43
C SER A 309 -33.95 1.03 36.29
N GLN A 310 -34.00 1.77 35.18
CA GLN A 310 -35.06 2.73 34.90
C GLN A 310 -36.40 2.06 34.67
N VAL A 311 -36.45 1.00 33.85
CA VAL A 311 -37.67 0.22 33.58
C VAL A 311 -38.21 -0.41 34.86
N THR A 312 -37.34 -0.97 35.72
CA THR A 312 -37.76 -1.54 37.01
C THR A 312 -38.33 -0.47 37.93
N SER A 313 -37.73 0.72 37.99
CA SER A 313 -38.23 1.86 38.78
C SER A 313 -39.63 2.32 38.33
N ILE A 314 -39.85 2.42 37.02
CA ILE A 314 -41.15 2.81 36.46
C ILE A 314 -42.16 1.66 36.63
N GLY A 315 -41.73 0.41 36.41
CA GLY A 315 -42.55 -0.79 36.57
C GLY A 315 -43.03 -0.97 38.00
N GLY A 316 -42.19 -0.73 39.01
CA GLY A 316 -42.59 -0.78 40.41
C GLY A 316 -43.72 0.20 40.76
N LYS A 317 -43.66 1.43 40.22
CA LYS A 317 -44.73 2.43 40.40
C LYS A 317 -46.02 2.03 39.69
N PHE A 318 -45.91 1.54 38.46
CA PHE A 318 -47.06 1.06 37.70
C PHE A 318 -47.72 -0.16 38.35
N GLN A 319 -46.92 -1.09 38.87
CA GLN A 319 -47.42 -2.29 39.55
C GLN A 319 -48.09 -1.97 40.89
N GLN A 320 -47.59 -0.95 41.62
CA GLN A 320 -48.28 -0.42 42.80
C GLN A 320 -49.66 0.15 42.42
N GLN A 321 -49.73 1.01 41.40
CA GLN A 321 -50.98 1.60 40.91
C GLN A 321 -51.97 0.54 40.38
N LEU A 322 -51.47 -0.46 39.65
CA LEU A 322 -52.27 -1.60 39.21
C LEU A 322 -52.75 -2.44 40.38
N SER A 323 -51.93 -2.72 41.39
CA SER A 323 -52.34 -3.53 42.55
C SER A 323 -53.45 -2.87 43.37
N GLU A 324 -53.47 -1.54 43.41
CA GLU A 324 -54.55 -0.76 44.01
C GLU A 324 -55.82 -0.81 43.15
N ALA A 325 -55.70 -0.74 41.82
CA ALA A 325 -56.83 -0.84 40.89
C ALA A 325 -57.39 -2.27 40.74
N ASN A 326 -56.56 -3.31 40.88
CA ASN A 326 -56.91 -4.73 40.69
C ASN A 326 -57.34 -5.44 41.96
N LYS A 327 -57.35 -4.80 43.13
CA LYS A 327 -57.84 -5.38 44.40
C LYS A 327 -59.29 -5.91 44.30
N THR A 328 -60.04 -5.51 43.27
CA THR A 328 -61.40 -5.96 42.93
C THR A 328 -61.47 -7.08 41.88
N LEU A 329 -60.41 -7.37 41.12
CA LEU A 329 -60.39 -8.34 39.99
C LEU A 329 -59.49 -9.57 40.22
N THR A 330 -58.60 -9.54 41.22
CA THR A 330 -57.48 -10.51 41.35
C THR A 330 -57.70 -11.69 42.31
N THR A 331 -58.92 -11.89 42.82
CA THR A 331 -59.18 -13.03 43.73
C THR A 331 -59.41 -14.36 43.01
N ASP A 332 -59.55 -14.39 41.67
CA ASP A 332 -59.71 -15.64 40.91
C ASP A 332 -58.37 -16.17 40.34
N PRO A 333 -57.83 -17.30 40.83
CA PRO A 333 -56.61 -17.91 40.32
C PRO A 333 -56.69 -18.35 38.86
N ARG A 334 -57.90 -18.65 38.34
CA ARG A 334 -58.08 -19.14 36.97
C ARG A 334 -57.78 -18.06 35.94
N VAL A 335 -58.29 -16.84 36.16
CA VAL A 335 -58.03 -15.68 35.29
C VAL A 335 -56.54 -15.36 35.30
N ARG A 336 -55.88 -15.41 36.46
CA ARG A 336 -54.45 -15.15 36.59
C ARG A 336 -53.60 -16.15 35.77
N ASN A 337 -53.89 -17.45 35.89
CA ASN A 337 -53.18 -18.49 35.13
C ASN A 337 -53.41 -18.36 33.61
N GLN A 338 -54.62 -18.01 33.18
CA GLN A 338 -54.93 -17.79 31.76
C GLN A 338 -54.20 -16.57 31.19
N VAL A 339 -54.16 -15.45 31.91
CA VAL A 339 -53.42 -14.24 31.47
C VAL A 339 -51.93 -14.54 31.35
N GLN A 340 -51.36 -15.26 32.32
CA GLN A 340 -49.96 -15.69 32.26
C GLN A 340 -49.69 -16.65 31.09
N GLY A 341 -50.65 -17.53 30.76
CA GLY A 341 -50.60 -18.39 29.58
C GLY A 341 -50.56 -17.61 28.27
N ILE A 342 -51.44 -16.62 28.11
CA ILE A 342 -51.46 -15.74 26.92
C ILE A 342 -50.14 -14.97 26.81
N HIS A 343 -49.67 -14.37 27.91
CA HIS A 343 -48.42 -13.62 27.94
C HIS A 343 -47.23 -14.48 27.51
N SER A 344 -47.05 -15.65 28.13
CA SER A 344 -45.95 -16.57 27.81
C SER A 344 -46.01 -17.07 26.36
N GLN A 345 -47.20 -17.34 25.83
CA GLN A 345 -47.39 -17.74 24.43
C GLN A 345 -46.99 -16.61 23.46
N MET A 346 -47.47 -15.38 23.69
CA MET A 346 -47.14 -14.23 22.84
C MET A 346 -45.67 -13.86 22.93
N GLN A 347 -45.09 -13.91 24.13
CA GLN A 347 -43.66 -13.68 24.34
C GLN A 347 -42.81 -14.72 23.60
N SER A 348 -43.17 -16.01 23.67
CA SER A 348 -42.47 -17.08 22.95
C SER A 348 -42.50 -16.88 21.44
N LYS A 349 -43.67 -16.51 20.88
CA LYS A 349 -43.79 -16.20 19.44
C LYS A 349 -42.97 -14.98 19.03
N TYR A 350 -43.01 -13.91 19.82
CA TYR A 350 -42.20 -12.72 19.58
C TYR A 350 -40.70 -13.03 19.58
N VAL A 351 -40.20 -13.79 20.56
CA VAL A 351 -38.78 -14.18 20.63
C VAL A 351 -38.38 -14.98 19.39
N ALA A 352 -39.19 -15.97 18.98
CA ALA A 352 -38.89 -16.77 17.79
C ALA A 352 -38.85 -15.94 16.50
N GLU A 353 -39.73 -14.95 16.34
CA GLU A 353 -39.68 -14.03 15.20
C GLU A 353 -38.53 -13.04 15.27
N ALA A 354 -38.21 -12.54 16.46
CA ALA A 354 -37.06 -11.66 16.67
C ALA A 354 -35.74 -12.36 16.33
N ASP A 355 -35.60 -13.64 16.67
CA ASP A 355 -34.44 -14.46 16.30
C ASP A 355 -34.31 -14.63 14.77
N ARG A 356 -35.44 -14.82 14.06
CA ARG A 356 -35.44 -14.89 12.59
C ARG A 356 -35.04 -13.55 11.95
N ALA A 357 -35.59 -12.45 12.45
CA ALA A 357 -35.23 -11.10 11.98
C ALA A 357 -33.74 -10.82 12.22
N LEU A 358 -33.21 -11.24 13.38
CA LEU A 358 -31.78 -11.09 13.71
C LEU A 358 -30.89 -11.93 12.77
N ALA A 359 -31.30 -13.16 12.46
CA ALA A 359 -30.58 -14.01 11.50
C ALA A 359 -30.56 -13.38 10.10
N ALA A 360 -31.69 -12.86 9.63
CA ALA A 360 -31.78 -12.17 8.34
C ALA A 360 -30.89 -10.92 8.30
N TYR A 361 -30.88 -10.10 9.36
CA TYR A 361 -30.01 -8.94 9.47
C TYR A 361 -28.51 -9.32 9.42
N ARG A 362 -28.11 -10.39 10.14
CA ARG A 362 -26.74 -10.91 10.10
C ARG A 362 -26.33 -11.34 8.69
N GLN A 363 -27.22 -12.01 7.95
CA GLN A 363 -26.97 -12.42 6.57
C GLN A 363 -26.78 -11.20 5.66
N THR A 364 -27.70 -10.23 5.71
CA THR A 364 -27.60 -8.97 4.94
C THR A 364 -26.28 -8.25 5.21
N ARG A 365 -25.86 -8.18 6.47
CA ARG A 365 -24.58 -7.58 6.85
C ARG A 365 -23.39 -8.34 6.24
N GLN A 366 -23.41 -9.67 6.26
CA GLN A 366 -22.37 -10.50 5.64
C GLN A 366 -22.31 -10.27 4.12
N ASP A 367 -23.45 -10.25 3.43
CA ASP A 367 -23.53 -10.04 1.98
C ASP A 367 -23.02 -8.65 1.58
N LEU A 368 -23.36 -7.61 2.36
CA LEU A 368 -22.83 -6.26 2.16
C LEU A 368 -21.31 -6.24 2.35
N VAL A 369 -20.78 -6.81 3.43
CA VAL A 369 -19.33 -6.87 3.66
C VAL A 369 -18.62 -7.60 2.52
N ALA A 370 -19.16 -8.74 2.06
CA ALA A 370 -18.61 -9.50 0.95
C ALA A 370 -18.56 -8.68 -0.35
N LYS A 371 -19.68 -8.04 -0.73
CA LYS A 371 -19.79 -7.18 -1.93
C LYS A 371 -18.74 -6.08 -1.95
N TYR A 372 -18.53 -5.39 -0.84
CA TYR A 372 -17.58 -4.26 -0.78
C TYR A 372 -16.12 -4.71 -0.56
N SER A 373 -15.88 -5.89 0.01
CA SER A 373 -14.53 -6.48 0.08
C SER A 373 -13.98 -6.85 -1.30
N ALA A 374 -14.85 -7.20 -2.26
CA ALA A 374 -14.46 -7.44 -3.66
C ALA A 374 -13.94 -6.16 -4.33
N VAL A 375 -14.53 -5.00 -4.01
CA VAL A 375 -14.08 -3.69 -4.49
C VAL A 375 -12.69 -3.33 -3.94
N ALA A 376 -12.40 -3.70 -2.69
CA ALA A 376 -11.07 -3.52 -2.10
C ALA A 376 -10.00 -4.41 -2.75
N HIS A 377 -10.35 -5.64 -3.17
CA HIS A 377 -9.40 -6.56 -3.81
C HIS A 377 -8.98 -6.13 -5.23
N MET A 378 -9.85 -5.48 -6.00
CA MET A 378 -9.47 -4.95 -7.33
C MET A 378 -8.28 -3.98 -7.24
N GLN A 379 -8.18 -3.20 -6.17
CA GLN A 379 -7.10 -2.22 -6.01
C GLN A 379 -5.73 -2.85 -5.75
N PHE A 380 -5.69 -4.03 -5.11
CA PHE A 380 -4.43 -4.76 -4.93
C PHE A 380 -3.88 -5.24 -6.29
N GLN A 381 -4.79 -5.64 -7.19
CA GLN A 381 -4.44 -6.01 -8.56
C GLN A 381 -3.98 -4.79 -9.37
N ASP A 382 -4.67 -3.64 -9.24
CA ASP A 382 -4.27 -2.39 -9.91
C ASP A 382 -2.88 -1.91 -9.45
N ASN A 383 -2.58 -2.01 -8.15
CA ASN A 383 -1.25 -1.64 -7.63
C ASN A 383 -0.15 -2.59 -8.12
N GLN A 384 -0.44 -3.89 -8.25
CA GLN A 384 0.50 -4.83 -8.89
C GLN A 384 0.71 -4.51 -10.38
N ALA A 385 -0.36 -4.18 -11.10
CA ALA A 385 -0.27 -3.80 -12.52
C ALA A 385 0.56 -2.51 -12.71
N LEU A 386 0.34 -1.51 -11.85
CA LEU A 386 1.08 -0.25 -11.88
C LEU A 386 2.56 -0.45 -11.52
N GLY A 387 2.86 -1.29 -10.53
CA GLY A 387 4.24 -1.71 -10.22
C GLY A 387 4.92 -2.43 -11.38
N ALA A 388 4.22 -3.35 -12.05
CA ALA A 388 4.73 -4.03 -13.24
C ALA A 388 4.99 -3.05 -14.40
N GLN A 389 4.16 -2.03 -14.56
CA GLN A 389 4.33 -0.99 -15.56
C GLN A 389 5.56 -0.10 -15.28
N ILE A 390 5.77 0.29 -14.02
CA ILE A 390 6.99 1.01 -13.59
C ILE A 390 8.25 0.19 -13.86
N ASP A 391 8.23 -1.11 -13.51
CA ASP A 391 9.34 -2.02 -13.77
C ASP A 391 9.64 -2.11 -15.29
N ARG A 392 8.60 -2.19 -16.13
CA ARG A 392 8.72 -2.22 -17.59
C ARG A 392 9.32 -0.93 -18.15
N LEU A 393 8.82 0.23 -17.73
CA LEU A 393 9.34 1.54 -18.14
C LEU A 393 10.79 1.74 -17.67
N SER A 394 11.12 1.30 -16.45
CA SER A 394 12.48 1.36 -15.90
C SER A 394 13.46 0.48 -16.69
N ALA A 395 13.02 -0.67 -17.17
CA ALA A 395 13.80 -1.51 -18.08
C ALA A 395 14.02 -0.82 -19.44
N GLN A 396 12.97 -0.25 -20.03
CA GLN A 396 13.06 0.51 -21.29
C GLN A 396 14.00 1.71 -21.19
N ARG A 397 13.93 2.46 -20.09
CA ARG A 397 14.84 3.60 -19.84
C ARG A 397 16.30 3.16 -19.77
N ARG A 398 16.61 2.07 -19.05
CA ARG A 398 17.98 1.54 -18.95
C ARG A 398 18.51 1.06 -20.29
N ASP A 399 17.70 0.36 -21.08
CA ASP A 399 18.07 -0.09 -22.42
C ASP A 399 18.33 1.11 -23.36
N LEU A 400 17.44 2.11 -23.36
CA LEU A 400 17.60 3.33 -24.15
C LEU A 400 18.86 4.10 -23.75
N TYR A 401 19.12 4.28 -22.45
CA TYR A 401 20.34 4.93 -21.97
C TYR A 401 21.59 4.17 -22.43
N GLY A 402 21.61 2.84 -22.31
CA GLY A 402 22.72 2.01 -22.79
C GLY A 402 22.93 2.10 -24.31
N LYS A 403 21.86 2.31 -25.10
CA LYS A 403 21.97 2.59 -26.54
C LYS A 403 22.59 3.96 -26.81
N ILE A 404 22.16 5.00 -26.08
CA ILE A 404 22.70 6.36 -26.18
C ILE A 404 24.21 6.37 -25.86
N VAL A 405 24.62 5.74 -24.75
CA VAL A 405 26.04 5.68 -24.35
C VAL A 405 26.88 4.97 -25.41
N ARG A 406 26.44 3.80 -25.90
CA ARG A 406 27.16 3.09 -26.96
C ARG A 406 27.29 3.91 -28.25
N GLN A 407 26.25 4.64 -28.65
CA GLN A 407 26.30 5.53 -29.81
C GLN A 407 27.26 6.71 -29.58
N ALA A 408 27.23 7.31 -28.40
CA ALA A 408 28.18 8.35 -28.01
C ALA A 408 29.63 7.84 -28.06
N ASP A 409 29.92 6.66 -27.51
CA ASP A 409 31.26 6.06 -27.53
C ASP A 409 31.79 5.88 -28.96
N VAL A 410 30.95 5.41 -29.88
CA VAL A 410 31.32 5.27 -31.30
C VAL A 410 31.68 6.64 -31.91
N GLN A 411 30.91 7.68 -31.60
CA GLN A 411 31.20 9.03 -32.12
C GLN A 411 32.44 9.65 -31.46
N ILE A 412 32.65 9.43 -30.16
CA ILE A 412 33.85 9.87 -29.44
C ILE A 412 35.08 9.25 -30.08
N GLN A 413 35.07 7.94 -30.34
CA GLN A 413 36.19 7.26 -31.01
C GLN A 413 36.42 7.77 -32.43
N ALA A 414 35.35 8.06 -33.18
CA ALA A 414 35.47 8.59 -34.55
C ALA A 414 36.10 10.00 -34.58
N VAL A 415 35.67 10.89 -33.67
CA VAL A 415 36.24 12.24 -33.53
C VAL A 415 37.67 12.17 -33.02
N ALA A 416 37.96 11.32 -32.04
CA ALA A 416 39.31 11.15 -31.51
C ALA A 416 40.29 10.70 -32.60
N ARG A 417 39.90 9.71 -33.43
CA ARG A 417 40.71 9.27 -34.58
C ARG A 417 40.90 10.37 -35.62
N GLN A 418 39.88 11.19 -35.87
CA GLN A 418 39.97 12.30 -36.82
C GLN A 418 40.96 13.38 -36.35
N ASP A 419 40.99 13.65 -35.03
CA ASP A 419 41.81 14.71 -34.44
C ASP A 419 43.18 14.23 -33.94
N GLY A 420 43.53 12.96 -34.19
CA GLY A 420 44.80 12.38 -33.75
C GLY A 420 44.91 12.26 -32.21
N VAL A 421 43.77 12.18 -31.53
CA VAL A 421 43.67 11.97 -30.08
C VAL A 421 43.64 10.46 -29.80
N SER A 422 44.66 9.97 -29.11
CA SER A 422 44.85 8.54 -28.87
C SER A 422 44.14 8.02 -27.62
N VAL A 423 43.86 8.89 -26.64
CA VAL A 423 43.13 8.54 -25.40
C VAL A 423 42.11 9.61 -25.10
N VAL A 424 40.86 9.21 -24.85
CA VAL A 424 39.78 10.12 -24.44
C VAL A 424 39.23 9.68 -23.10
N PHE A 425 39.20 10.61 -22.13
CA PHE A 425 38.56 10.39 -20.84
C PHE A 425 37.13 10.91 -20.86
N ALA A 426 36.18 10.07 -20.45
CA ALA A 426 34.82 10.50 -20.17
C ALA A 426 34.78 11.14 -18.76
N SER A 427 34.15 12.31 -18.63
CA SER A 427 33.72 12.92 -17.35
C SER A 427 34.76 13.64 -16.47
N ILE A 428 36.03 13.75 -16.85
CA ILE A 428 36.99 14.56 -16.08
C ILE A 428 37.34 15.79 -16.90
N ALA A 429 36.88 16.97 -16.44
CA ALA A 429 37.40 18.24 -16.93
C ALA A 429 38.90 18.26 -16.59
N GLY A 430 39.72 17.95 -17.59
CA GLY A 430 41.15 17.76 -17.39
C GLY A 430 41.79 19.08 -16.94
N ALA A 431 42.30 19.13 -15.72
CA ALA A 431 43.25 20.15 -15.32
C ALA A 431 44.57 19.89 -16.07
N GLY A 432 44.72 20.46 -17.28
CA GLY A 432 45.91 20.27 -18.11
C GLY A 432 45.67 20.55 -19.60
N SER A 433 46.67 20.21 -20.43
CA SER A 433 46.68 20.40 -21.89
C SER A 433 45.76 19.44 -22.68
N ALA A 434 44.75 18.85 -22.02
CA ALA A 434 43.82 17.93 -22.65
C ALA A 434 42.87 18.67 -23.61
N VAL A 435 42.69 18.12 -24.81
CA VAL A 435 41.82 18.71 -25.83
C VAL A 435 40.36 18.39 -25.49
N ASP A 436 39.51 19.41 -25.39
CA ASP A 436 38.08 19.22 -25.24
C ASP A 436 37.46 18.79 -26.58
N LEU A 437 37.00 17.55 -26.68
CA LEU A 437 36.33 17.03 -27.88
C LEU A 437 34.80 17.18 -27.80
N THR A 438 34.26 17.66 -26.68
CA THR A 438 32.82 17.68 -26.40
C THR A 438 32.02 18.36 -27.51
N ALA A 439 32.43 19.55 -27.93
CA ALA A 439 31.69 20.32 -28.95
C ALA A 439 31.67 19.61 -30.32
N GLN A 440 32.76 18.95 -30.69
CA GLN A 440 32.88 18.23 -31.96
C GLN A 440 32.03 16.95 -31.94
N VAL A 441 32.06 16.21 -30.83
CA VAL A 441 31.24 15.01 -30.62
C VAL A 441 29.76 15.39 -30.64
N VAL A 442 29.37 16.44 -29.92
CA VAL A 442 28.00 16.98 -29.94
C VAL A 442 27.56 17.32 -31.37
N LYS A 443 28.40 18.01 -32.14
CA LYS A 443 28.11 18.36 -33.55
C LYS A 443 27.93 17.11 -34.43
N ARG A 444 28.76 16.08 -34.27
CA ARG A 444 28.59 14.81 -35.00
C ARG A 444 27.32 14.08 -34.59
N MET A 445 27.02 14.04 -33.30
CA MET A 445 25.81 13.39 -32.80
C MET A 445 24.52 14.05 -33.29
N SER A 446 24.47 15.37 -33.38
CA SER A 446 23.29 16.06 -33.91
C SER A 446 23.08 15.80 -35.41
N THR A 447 24.14 15.54 -36.18
CA THR A 447 24.01 15.16 -37.60
C THR A 447 23.43 13.75 -37.81
N LEU A 448 23.60 12.82 -36.87
CA LEU A 448 22.99 11.49 -36.93
C LEU A 448 21.46 11.53 -36.86
N ALA A 449 20.90 12.56 -36.23
CA ALA A 449 19.45 12.76 -36.17
C ALA A 449 18.82 13.02 -37.55
N ASN A 450 19.60 13.57 -38.49
CA ASN A 450 19.14 13.97 -39.81
C ASN A 450 19.53 12.97 -40.91
N ALA A 451 20.25 11.90 -40.58
CA ALA A 451 20.50 10.84 -41.55
C ALA A 451 19.18 10.09 -41.80
N PRO A 452 18.70 10.00 -43.05
CA PRO A 452 17.50 9.24 -43.36
C PRO A 452 17.68 7.82 -42.84
N SER A 453 16.76 7.36 -41.99
CA SER A 453 16.77 5.96 -41.55
C SER A 453 16.82 5.09 -42.80
N PRO A 454 17.77 4.15 -42.93
CA PRO A 454 17.83 3.28 -44.08
C PRO A 454 16.44 2.63 -44.21
N ALA A 455 15.81 2.83 -45.36
CA ALA A 455 14.48 2.30 -45.63
C ALA A 455 14.51 0.81 -45.26
N PRO A 456 13.50 0.30 -44.51
CA PRO A 456 13.47 -1.10 -44.14
C PRO A 456 13.59 -1.91 -45.43
N SER A 457 14.68 -2.65 -45.58
CA SER A 457 14.86 -3.55 -46.70
C SER A 457 13.73 -4.56 -46.63
N GLY A 458 12.73 -4.41 -47.50
CA GLY A 458 11.63 -5.34 -47.61
C GLY A 458 12.18 -6.73 -47.87
N GLY A 459 12.08 -7.59 -46.85
CA GLY A 459 12.27 -9.02 -46.94
C GLY A 459 10.92 -9.71 -46.95
#